data_AF-A0A172TV11-F1
#
_entry.id   AF-A0A172TV11-F1
#
_cell.length_a   1.000
_cell.length_b   1.000
_cell.length_c   1.000
_cell.angle_alpha   90.00
_cell.angle_beta   90.00
_cell.angle_gamma   90.00
#
_symmetry.space_group_name_H-M   'P 1'
#
loop_
_entity.id
_entity.type
_entity.pdbx_description
1 polymer ?
#
loop_
_entity_poly.entity_id
_entity_poly.type
_entity_poly.pdbx_seq_one_letter_code
_entity_poly.pdbx_strand_id
1 'polypeptide(L)'
;MSTFSNLHTINNELFRFCFSEIMRIDSPKYYVAVKQDHQLVTAFEMKKDSYYNQWVICQPAPEWIVTERAVLSQMIEEAISKKARQKSRSEEQHS
;
A
#
# COMPACT_ATOMS: atom_id res chain seq x y z
N MET A 1 5.52 8.48 10.21
CA MET A 1 4.70 7.96 9.09
C MET A 1 5.24 6.60 8.72
N SER A 2 4.39 5.58 8.59
CA SER A 2 4.85 4.24 8.18
C SER A 2 5.08 4.21 6.68
N THR A 3 6.23 3.69 6.27
CA THR A 3 6.52 3.41 4.86
C THR A 3 6.91 1.95 4.71
N PHE A 4 6.54 1.34 3.58
CA PHE A 4 7.01 0.01 3.22
C PHE A 4 7.11 -0.10 1.70
N SER A 5 7.83 -1.11 1.22
CA SER A 5 7.90 -1.37 -0.21
C SER A 5 7.87 -2.86 -0.50
N ASN A 6 7.24 -3.24 -1.60
CA ASN A 6 7.25 -4.60 -2.12
C ASN A 6 7.71 -4.60 -3.59
N LEU A 7 8.23 -5.73 -4.01
CA LEU A 7 8.51 -6.01 -5.42
C LEU A 7 7.36 -6.82 -5.99
N HIS A 8 6.97 -6.52 -7.23
CA HIS A 8 5.93 -7.25 -7.95
C HIS A 8 6.24 -7.26 -9.45
N THR A 9 5.96 -8.39 -10.10
CA THR A 9 6.22 -8.58 -11.52
C THR A 9 4.93 -8.39 -12.30
N ILE A 10 4.96 -7.52 -13.31
CA ILE A 10 3.83 -7.25 -14.21
C ILE A 10 4.38 -7.37 -15.63
N ASN A 11 3.75 -8.19 -16.48
CA ASN A 11 4.19 -8.41 -17.86
C ASN A 11 5.68 -8.80 -18.00
N ASN A 12 6.18 -9.65 -17.08
CA ASN A 12 7.59 -10.07 -16.97
C ASN A 12 8.58 -8.96 -16.60
N GLU A 13 8.12 -7.77 -16.24
CA GLU A 13 8.94 -6.67 -15.74
C GLU A 13 8.80 -6.52 -14.23
N LEU A 14 9.92 -6.29 -13.54
CA LEU A 14 9.96 -6.17 -12.09
C LEU A 14 9.79 -4.71 -11.67
N PHE A 15 8.74 -4.44 -10.90
CA PHE A 15 8.46 -3.11 -10.35
C PHE A 15 8.61 -3.09 -8.84
N ARG A 16 9.05 -1.95 -8.30
CA ARG A 16 9.02 -1.64 -6.87
C ARG A 16 7.85 -0.73 -6.57
N PHE A 17 6.95 -1.21 -5.71
CA PHE A 17 5.84 -0.44 -5.17
C PHE A 17 6.20 0.08 -3.79
N CYS A 18 6.30 1.40 -3.67
CA CYS A 18 6.59 2.11 -2.42
C CYS A 18 5.30 2.71 -1.88
N PHE A 19 4.92 2.33 -0.66
CA PHE A 19 3.70 2.74 0.01
C PHE A 19 4.03 3.67 1.17
N SER A 20 3.39 4.83 1.21
CA SER A 20 3.55 5.81 2.28
C SER A 20 2.19 6.10 2.92
N GLU A 21 2.05 5.75 4.19
CA GLU A 21 0.82 5.98 4.96
C GLU A 21 0.57 7.48 5.12
N ILE A 22 -0.60 7.95 4.70
CA ILE A 22 -1.06 9.32 4.87
C ILE A 22 -1.87 9.38 6.17
N MET A 23 -1.38 10.11 7.17
CA MET A 23 -2.10 10.25 8.44
C MET A 23 -3.40 11.02 8.23
N ARG A 24 -4.53 10.39 8.55
CA ARG A 24 -5.84 11.02 8.61
C ARG A 24 -6.69 10.45 9.72
N ILE A 25 -7.65 11.27 10.18
CA ILE A 25 -8.59 10.95 11.24
C ILE A 25 -9.75 10.09 10.73
N ASP A 26 -10.09 10.20 9.44
CA ASP A 26 -11.30 9.63 8.83
C ASP A 26 -11.12 8.19 8.30
N SER A 27 -10.02 7.93 7.59
CA SER A 27 -9.80 6.68 6.86
C SER A 27 -8.32 6.47 6.56
N PRO A 28 -7.84 5.21 6.56
CA PRO A 28 -6.47 4.93 6.17
C PRO A 28 -6.29 5.14 4.66
N LYS A 29 -5.23 5.87 4.30
CA LYS A 29 -4.85 6.16 2.91
C LYS A 29 -3.37 5.96 2.72
N TYR A 30 -2.98 5.56 1.51
CA TYR A 30 -1.61 5.34 1.11
C TYR A 30 -1.32 6.09 -0.19
N TYR A 31 -0.21 6.83 -0.20
CA TYR A 31 0.42 7.24 -1.45
C TYR A 31 1.29 6.08 -1.96
N VAL A 32 1.13 5.74 -3.24
CA VAL A 32 1.84 4.63 -3.89
C VAL A 32 2.70 5.19 -5.01
N ALA A 33 4.01 4.96 -4.94
CA ALA A 33 4.95 5.28 -6.00
C ALA A 33 5.48 3.99 -6.61
N VAL A 34 5.42 3.88 -7.93
CA VAL A 34 5.84 2.71 -8.70
C VAL A 34 7.14 3.02 -9.43
N LYS A 35 8.16 2.20 -9.22
CA LYS A 35 9.49 2.40 -9.80
C LYS A 35 9.96 1.19 -10.60
N GLN A 36 10.65 1.46 -11.69
CA GLN A 36 11.38 0.47 -12.51
C GLN A 36 12.82 0.98 -12.61
N ASP A 37 13.80 0.13 -12.29
CA ASP A 37 15.22 0.50 -12.30
C ASP A 37 15.53 1.85 -11.62
N HIS A 38 14.90 2.07 -10.46
CA HIS A 38 14.97 3.31 -9.65
C HIS A 38 14.30 4.55 -10.24
N GLN A 39 13.80 4.51 -11.48
CA GLN A 39 13.03 5.57 -12.10
C GLN A 39 11.56 5.52 -11.66
N LEU A 40 10.96 6.69 -11.40
CA LEU A 40 9.54 6.79 -11.10
C LEU A 40 8.73 6.62 -12.39
N VAL A 41 7.91 5.58 -12.46
CA VAL A 41 7.05 5.28 -13.60
C VAL A 41 5.70 5.97 -13.44
N THR A 42 5.09 5.83 -12.27
CA THR A 42 3.79 6.43 -11.95
C THR A 42 3.60 6.52 -10.44
N ALA A 43 2.65 7.34 -10.01
CA ALA A 43 2.22 7.40 -8.64
C ALA A 43 0.73 7.73 -8.53
N PHE A 44 0.09 7.19 -7.51
CA PHE A 44 -1.34 7.31 -7.28
C PHE A 44 -1.66 7.14 -5.79
N GLU A 45 -2.89 7.44 -5.41
CA GLU A 45 -3.38 7.19 -4.06
C GLU A 45 -4.21 5.90 -4.01
N MET A 46 -4.11 5.18 -2.90
CA MET A 46 -5.05 4.15 -2.53
C MET A 46 -5.73 4.52 -1.22
N LYS A 47 -7.04 4.35 -1.17
CA LYS A 47 -7.84 4.59 0.05
C LYS A 47 -8.78 3.43 0.30
N LYS A 48 -9.21 3.28 1.55
CA LYS A 48 -10.29 2.35 1.88
C LYS A 48 -11.63 3.02 1.58
N ASP A 49 -12.44 2.39 0.74
CA ASP A 49 -13.81 2.82 0.47
C ASP A 49 -14.68 2.63 1.72
N SER A 50 -15.49 3.63 2.04
CA SER A 50 -16.31 3.64 3.26
C SER A 50 -17.48 2.67 3.20
N TYR A 51 -17.98 2.32 2.01
CA TYR A 51 -19.19 1.52 1.85
C TYR A 51 -18.87 0.02 1.79
N TYR A 52 -17.87 -0.37 0.99
CA TYR A 52 -17.49 -1.77 0.81
C TYR A 52 -16.29 -2.18 1.68
N ASN A 53 -15.66 -1.24 2.39
CA ASN A 53 -14.45 -1.49 3.18
C ASN A 53 -13.33 -2.14 2.36
N GLN A 54 -13.23 -1.78 1.07
CA GLN A 54 -12.21 -2.29 0.14
C GLN A 54 -11.20 -1.21 -0.21
N TRP A 55 -9.96 -1.61 -0.48
CA TRP A 55 -8.98 -0.70 -1.05
C TRP A 55 -9.31 -0.40 -2.51
N VAL A 56 -9.30 0.89 -2.85
CA VAL A 56 -9.55 1.41 -4.18
C VAL A 56 -8.39 2.29 -4.63
N ILE A 57 -8.09 2.25 -5.93
CA ILE A 57 -7.10 3.12 -6.57
C ILE A 57 -7.80 4.42 -6.97
N CYS A 58 -7.31 5.54 -6.47
CA CYS A 58 -7.76 6.86 -6.87
C CYS A 58 -7.12 7.20 -8.23
N GLN A 59 -7.97 7.48 -9.22
CA GLN A 59 -7.54 7.94 -10.53
C GLN A 59 -6.97 9.38 -10.43
N PRO A 60 -5.99 9.74 -11.30
CA PRO A 60 -5.51 8.98 -12.45
C PRO A 60 -4.48 7.89 -12.09
N ALA A 61 -4.63 6.70 -12.66
CA ALA A 61 -3.67 5.61 -12.61
C ALA A 61 -3.71 4.81 -13.93
N PRO A 62 -2.56 4.35 -14.47
CA PRO A 62 -2.53 3.54 -15.69
C PRO A 62 -3.40 2.28 -15.59
N GLU A 63 -3.98 1.81 -16.69
CA GLU A 63 -4.87 0.64 -16.70
C GLU A 63 -4.20 -0.62 -16.13
N TRP A 64 -2.94 -0.87 -16.50
CA TRP A 64 -2.14 -1.99 -15.98
C TRP A 64 -1.86 -1.92 -14.47
N ILE A 65 -2.04 -0.76 -13.84
CA ILE A 65 -2.02 -0.63 -12.37
C ILE A 65 -3.40 -0.96 -11.80
N VAL A 66 -4.46 -0.53 -12.47
CA VAL A 66 -5.84 -0.78 -12.04
C VAL A 66 -6.14 -2.28 -12.00
N THR A 67 -5.60 -3.06 -12.95
CA THR A 67 -5.71 -4.53 -12.97
C THR A 67 -5.06 -5.17 -11.74
N GLU A 68 -4.03 -4.55 -11.16
CA GLU A 68 -3.29 -5.05 -10.00
C GLU A 68 -3.90 -4.66 -8.65
N ARG A 69 -5.06 -4.00 -8.63
CA ARG A 69 -5.70 -3.50 -7.39
C ARG A 69 -5.73 -4.53 -6.26
N ALA A 70 -6.11 -5.77 -6.56
CA ALA A 70 -6.25 -6.82 -5.55
C ALA A 70 -4.90 -7.14 -4.87
N VAL A 71 -3.84 -7.25 -5.67
CA VAL A 71 -2.47 -7.49 -5.18
C VAL A 71 -2.01 -6.34 -4.29
N LEU A 72 -2.19 -5.10 -4.74
CA LEU A 72 -1.80 -3.91 -3.96
C LEU A 72 -2.59 -3.79 -2.65
N SER A 73 -3.88 -4.15 -2.68
CA SER A 73 -4.73 -4.20 -1.49
C SER A 73 -4.18 -5.18 -0.45
N GLN A 74 -3.82 -6.39 -0.89
CA GLN A 74 -3.23 -7.42 -0.03
C GLN A 74 -1.92 -6.94 0.60
N MET A 75 -1.04 -6.30 -0.19
CA MET A 75 0.23 -5.75 0.33
C MET A 75 0.02 -4.76 1.48
N ILE A 76 -1.00 -3.91 1.37
CA ILE A 76 -1.35 -2.95 2.43
C ILE A 76 -1.87 -3.67 3.67
N GLU A 77 -2.78 -4.64 3.51
CA GLU A 77 -3.37 -5.39 4.62
C GLU A 77 -2.33 -6.22 5.40
N GLU A 78 -1.39 -6.83 4.70
CA GLU A 78 -0.27 -7.53 5.32
C GLU A 78 0.62 -6.59 6.12
N ALA A 79 0.93 -5.40 5.58
CA ALA A 79 1.73 -4.40 6.28
C ALA A 79 1.04 -3.90 7.56
N ILE A 80 -0.27 -3.64 7.50
CA ILE A 80 -1.08 -3.26 8.67
C ILE A 80 -1.07 -4.39 9.72
N SER A 81 -1.28 -5.63 9.29
CA SER A 81 -1.30 -6.79 10.18
C SER A 81 0.04 -7.02 10.87
N LYS A 82 1.16 -6.86 10.15
CA LYS A 82 2.52 -6.95 10.71
C LYS A 82 2.75 -5.87 11.78
N LYS A 83 2.34 -4.63 11.52
CA LYS A 83 2.45 -3.51 12.48
C LYS A 83 1.64 -3.76 13.75
N ALA A 84 0.42 -4.29 13.63
CA ALA A 84 -0.42 -4.63 14.78
C ALA A 84 0.22 -5.69 15.70
N ARG A 85 0.78 -6.76 15.12
CA ARG A 85 1.48 -7.83 15.88
C ARG A 85 2.75 -7.36 16.57
N GLN A 86 3.44 -6.37 16.01
CA GLN A 86 4.63 -5.78 16.65
C GLN A 86 4.23 -4.94 17.86
N LYS A 87 3.14 -4.16 17.76
CA LYS A 87 2.67 -3.32 18.85
C LYS A 87 2.22 -4.13 20.08
N SER A 88 1.47 -5.22 19.87
CA SER A 88 1.02 -6.09 20.97
C SER A 88 2.19 -6.71 21.74
N ARG A 89 3.28 -7.07 21.06
CA ARG A 89 4.49 -7.64 21.71
C ARG A 89 5.26 -6.62 22.56
N SER A 90 5.25 -5.35 22.15
CA SER A 90 5.90 -4.29 22.91
C SER A 90 5.12 -3.89 24.17
N GLU A 91 3.79 -4.02 24.15
CA GLU A 91 2.92 -3.72 25.30
C GLU A 91 2.97 -4.83 26.37
N GLU A 92 3.17 -6.09 25.98
CA GLU A 92 3.35 -7.22 26.91
C GLU A 92 4.71 -7.23 27.64
N GLN A 93 5.75 -6.60 27.09
CA GLN A 93 7.09 -6.54 27.71
C GLN A 93 7.24 -5.42 28.77
N HIS A 94 6.24 -4.57 28.92
CA HIS A 94 6.23 -3.45 29.86
C HIS A 94 5.15 -3.56 30.96
N SER A 95 4.49 -4.72 31.08
CA SER A 95 3.61 -5.08 32.21
C SER A 95 4.29 -6.09 33.13
#